data_AF-A0A538D9K6-F1
#
_entry.id   AF-A0A538D9K6-F1
#
_cell.length_a   1.000
_cell.length_b   1.000
_cell.length_c   1.000
_cell.angle_alpha   90.00
_cell.angle_beta   90.00
_cell.angle_gamma   90.00
#
_symmetry.space_group_name_H-M   'P 1'
#
loop_
_entity.id
_entity.type
_entity.pdbx_description
1 polymer ?
#
loop_
_entity_poly.entity_id
_entity_poly.type
_entity_poly.pdbx_seq_one_letter_code
_entity_poly.pdbx_strand_id
1 'polypeptide(L)'
;MTVSPGLLSALIVTAGLTLSACTAAGPFSATAICERSGGDYVGRTCEHRWTPAELAAQQWCETHGGVYLAHDRCEWGSGGP
;
A
#
# COMPACT_ATOMS: atom_id res chain seq x y z
N MET A 1 16.79 19.69 -27.05
CA MET A 1 15.47 19.16 -26.67
C MET A 1 14.87 20.14 -25.68
N THR A 2 14.03 21.05 -26.17
CA THR A 2 13.51 22.17 -25.38
C THR A 2 12.22 21.71 -24.73
N VAL A 3 12.26 21.43 -23.43
CA VAL A 3 11.08 21.01 -22.66
C VAL A 3 10.34 22.27 -22.22
N SER A 4 9.16 22.50 -22.79
CA SER A 4 8.30 23.63 -22.44
C SER A 4 7.89 23.55 -20.96
N PRO A 5 7.93 24.64 -20.18
CA PRO A 5 7.58 24.63 -18.75
C PRO A 5 6.13 24.19 -18.48
N GLY A 6 5.24 24.25 -19.49
CA GLY A 6 3.86 23.75 -19.39
C GLY A 6 3.73 22.22 -19.26
N LEU A 7 4.73 21.44 -19.69
CA LEU A 7 4.71 19.98 -19.57
C LEU A 7 5.04 19.50 -18.15
N LEU A 8 5.86 20.25 -17.42
CA LEU A 8 6.21 19.96 -16.03
C LEU A 8 5.01 20.20 -15.09
N SER A 9 4.20 21.23 -15.35
CA SER A 9 2.99 21.50 -14.56
C SER A 9 1.90 20.44 -14.76
N ALA A 10 1.80 19.83 -15.94
CA ALA A 10 0.80 18.80 -16.22
C ALA A 10 1.08 17.47 -15.49
N LEU A 11 2.35 17.10 -15.31
CA LEU A 11 2.77 15.87 -14.63
C LEU A 11 2.47 15.89 -13.12
N ILE A 12 2.56 17.08 -12.48
CA ILE A 12 2.29 17.23 -11.05
C ILE A 12 0.78 17.07 -10.76
N VAL A 13 -0.09 17.52 -11.67
CA VAL A 13 -1.55 17.39 -11.52
C VAL A 13 -1.99 15.92 -11.59
N THR A 14 -1.37 15.10 -12.44
CA THR A 14 -1.66 13.66 -12.53
C THR A 14 -1.20 12.85 -11.31
N ALA A 15 -0.17 13.30 -10.60
CA ALA A 15 0.28 12.63 -9.37
C ALA A 15 -0.62 12.93 -8.15
N GLY A 16 -1.35 14.05 -8.14
CA GLY A 16 -2.31 14.37 -7.07
C GLY A 16 -3.68 13.69 -7.22
N LEU A 17 -4.05 13.29 -8.44
CA LEU A 17 -5.37 12.73 -8.74
C LEU A 17 -5.51 11.25 -8.37
N THR A 18 -4.41 10.51 -8.16
CA THR A 18 -4.49 9.10 -7.76
C THR A 18 -4.68 8.90 -6.25
N LEU A 19 -4.26 9.85 -5.41
CA LEU A 19 -4.57 9.81 -3.96
C LEU A 19 -5.95 10.38 -3.62
N SER A 20 -6.53 11.19 -4.51
CA SER A 20 -7.84 11.79 -4.28
C SER A 20 -9.01 10.81 -4.45
N ALA A 21 -8.79 9.68 -5.12
CA ALA A 21 -9.84 8.67 -5.34
C ALA A 21 -10.18 7.86 -4.06
N CYS A 22 -9.35 7.91 -3.02
CA CYS A 22 -9.67 7.32 -1.71
C CYS A 22 -10.26 8.33 -0.72
N THR A 23 -10.24 9.64 -1.02
CA THR A 23 -10.74 10.71 -0.14
C THR A 23 -11.91 11.50 -0.72
N ALA A 24 -12.31 11.23 -1.97
CA ALA A 24 -13.46 11.86 -2.59
C ALA A 24 -14.76 11.34 -1.94
N ALA A 25 -15.34 12.21 -1.10
CA ALA A 25 -16.65 12.10 -0.49
C ALA A 25 -17.73 11.70 -1.50
N GLY A 26 -17.95 10.40 -1.65
CA GLY A 26 -19.19 9.78 -2.09
C GLY A 26 -19.75 8.92 -0.94
N PRO A 27 -20.85 8.18 -1.14
CA PRO A 27 -21.38 7.26 -0.12
C PRO A 27 -20.42 6.10 0.24
N PHE A 28 -19.25 6.04 -0.40
CA PHE A 28 -18.19 5.08 -0.15
C PHE A 28 -17.35 5.54 1.05
N SER A 29 -17.68 5.01 2.22
CA SER A 29 -16.88 5.19 3.43
C SER A 29 -15.51 4.54 3.25
N ALA A 30 -14.43 5.31 3.36
CA ALA A 30 -13.05 4.79 3.37
C ALA A 30 -12.84 3.73 4.46
N THR A 31 -13.53 3.89 5.60
CA THR A 31 -13.62 2.87 6.65
C THR A 31 -14.20 1.56 6.13
N ALA A 32 -15.36 1.60 5.46
CA ALA A 32 -16.03 0.41 4.95
C ALA A 32 -15.23 -0.30 3.85
N ILE A 33 -14.46 0.44 3.05
CA ILE A 33 -13.55 -0.14 2.06
C ILE A 33 -12.39 -0.84 2.78
N CYS A 34 -11.76 -0.17 3.75
CA CYS A 34 -10.64 -0.73 4.51
C CYS A 34 -11.04 -2.02 5.24
N GLU A 35 -12.16 -1.99 5.96
CA GLU A 35 -12.69 -3.16 6.69
C GLU A 35 -13.03 -4.31 5.74
N ARG A 36 -13.62 -4.02 4.57
CA ARG A 36 -13.92 -5.03 3.55
C ARG A 36 -12.65 -5.66 2.97
N SER A 37 -11.58 -4.88 2.82
CA SER A 37 -10.26 -5.37 2.41
C SER A 37 -9.55 -6.15 3.52
N GLY A 38 -10.15 -6.27 4.70
CA GLY A 38 -9.58 -6.98 5.85
C GLY A 38 -8.62 -6.14 6.69
N GLY A 39 -8.56 -4.82 6.47
CA GLY A 39 -7.74 -3.90 7.25
C GLY A 39 -8.50 -3.24 8.42
N ASP A 40 -7.76 -2.47 9.21
CA ASP A 40 -8.27 -1.62 10.30
C ASP A 40 -8.13 -0.14 9.90
N TYR A 41 -9.22 0.62 9.97
CA TYR A 41 -9.19 2.04 9.62
C TYR A 41 -8.86 2.89 10.85
N VAL A 42 -7.58 3.19 11.04
CA VAL A 42 -7.03 3.93 12.18
C VAL A 42 -6.45 5.26 11.70
N GLY A 43 -6.72 6.37 12.39
CA GLY A 43 -6.03 7.64 12.10
C GLY A 43 -6.28 8.25 10.71
N ARG A 44 -7.36 7.86 10.02
CA ARG A 44 -7.65 8.16 8.59
C ARG A 44 -6.74 7.42 7.59
N THR A 45 -6.09 6.35 8.04
CA THR A 45 -5.30 5.43 7.22
C THR A 45 -5.86 4.02 7.33
N CYS A 46 -5.70 3.22 6.28
CA CYS A 46 -6.03 1.80 6.32
C CYS A 46 -4.76 1.02 6.68
N GLU A 47 -4.76 0.41 7.86
CA GLU A 47 -3.68 -0.43 8.34
C GLU A 47 -4.01 -1.91 8.05
N HIS A 48 -3.00 -2.71 7.73
CA HIS A 48 -3.18 -4.15 7.54
C HIS A 48 -3.50 -4.81 8.89
N ARG A 49 -4.59 -5.57 8.96
CA ARG A 49 -4.91 -6.37 10.15
C ARG A 49 -4.13 -7.66 10.10
N TRP A 50 -3.09 -7.75 10.92
CA TRP A 50 -2.28 -8.96 11.03
C TRP A 50 -3.02 -10.05 11.81
N THR A 51 -3.15 -11.22 11.20
CA THR A 51 -3.51 -12.44 11.93
C THR A 51 -2.28 -13.05 12.62
N PRO A 52 -2.46 -13.85 13.69
CA PRO A 52 -1.33 -14.55 14.33
C PRO A 52 -0.55 -15.46 13.37
N ALA A 53 -1.22 -16.05 12.38
CA ALA A 53 -0.59 -16.91 11.38
C ALA A 53 0.30 -16.10 10.43
N GLU A 54 -0.20 -14.97 9.93
CA GLU A 54 0.58 -14.07 9.05
C GLU A 54 1.80 -13.50 9.77
N LEU A 55 1.66 -13.13 11.05
CA LEU A 55 2.78 -12.64 11.85
C LEU A 55 3.85 -13.74 12.04
N ALA A 56 3.43 -14.98 12.30
CA ALA A 56 4.36 -16.11 12.43
C ALA A 56 5.06 -16.43 11.10
N ALA A 57 4.33 -16.38 9.98
CA ALA A 57 4.89 -16.58 8.64
C ALA A 57 5.88 -15.48 8.26
N GLN A 58 5.57 -14.22 8.61
CA GLN A 58 6.48 -13.08 8.45
C GLN A 58 7.77 -13.30 9.23
N GLN A 59 7.67 -13.54 10.54
CA GLN A 59 8.82 -13.75 11.41
C GLN A 59 9.70 -14.90 10.92
N TRP A 60 9.08 -16.03 10.54
CA TRP A 60 9.82 -17.16 10.00
C TRP A 60 10.56 -16.79 8.72
N CYS A 61 9.88 -16.15 7.76
CA CYS A 61 10.45 -15.77 6.47
C CYS A 61 11.66 -14.83 6.65
N GLU A 62 11.48 -13.76 7.41
CA GLU A 62 12.53 -12.77 7.66
C GLU A 62 13.72 -13.38 8.43
N THR A 63 13.47 -14.27 9.38
CA THR A 63 14.53 -15.00 10.11
C THR A 63 15.37 -15.88 9.20
N HIS A 64 14.78 -16.41 8.12
CA HIS A 64 15.45 -17.29 7.16
C HIS A 64 16.00 -16.54 5.94
N GLY A 65 16.09 -15.21 6.02
CA GLY A 65 16.68 -14.35 4.98
C GLY A 65 15.80 -14.15 3.75
N GLY A 66 14.50 -14.45 3.86
CA GLY A 66 13.51 -14.09 2.84
C GLY A 66 12.83 -12.75 3.14
N VAL A 67 12.10 -12.25 2.16
CA VAL A 67 11.21 -11.09 2.27
C VAL A 67 9.77 -11.59 2.32
N TYR A 68 9.05 -11.23 3.38
CA TYR A 68 7.64 -11.57 3.50
C TYR A 68 6.80 -10.69 2.56
N LEU A 69 5.97 -11.35 1.75
CA LEU A 69 5.00 -10.74 0.86
C LEU A 69 3.59 -11.09 1.34
N ALA A 70 2.60 -10.32 0.88
CA ALA A 70 1.20 -10.58 1.18
C ALA A 70 0.79 -12.04 0.90
N HIS A 71 -0.15 -12.55 1.71
CA HIS A 71 -0.69 -13.91 1.67
C HIS A 71 0.34 -15.01 2.01
N ASP A 72 1.11 -14.83 3.07
CA ASP A 72 2.03 -15.84 3.60
C ASP A 72 3.11 -16.31 2.62
N ARG A 73 3.47 -15.46 1.65
CA ARG A 73 4.51 -15.78 0.68
C ARG A 73 5.85 -15.27 1.16
N CYS A 74 6.85 -16.14 1.09
CA CYS A 74 8.23 -15.78 1.34
C CYS A 74 8.99 -15.78 0.01
N GLU A 75 9.64 -14.66 -0.31
CA GLU A 75 10.48 -14.54 -1.51
C GLU A 75 11.95 -14.47 -1.11
N TRP A 76 12.80 -15.21 -1.81
CA TRP A 76 14.25 -15.21 -1.58
C TRP A 76 14.96 -14.52 -2.74
N GLY A 77 15.98 -13.73 -2.43
CA GLY A 77 16.75 -12.99 -3.43
C GLY A 77 16.15 -11.65 -3.86
N SER A 78 14.94 -11.29 -3.41
CA SER A 78 14.40 -9.93 -3.53
C SER A 78 14.88 -9.00 -2.40
N GLY A 79 15.42 -9.56 -1.32
CA GLY A 79 16.29 -8.86 -0.36
C GLY A 79 17.71 -8.78 -0.91
N GLY A 80 17.98 -7.78 -1.76
CA GLY A 80 19.35 -7.45 -2.18
C GLY A 80 20.22 -6.93 -1.01
N PRO A 81 21.54 -6.78 -1.20
CA PRO A 81 22.51 -6.52 -0.12
C PRO A 81 22.27 -5.24 0.68
#